data_AF-A0A443R2U2-F1
#
_entry.id   AF-A0A443R2U2-F1
#
_cell.length_a   1.000
_cell.length_b   1.000
_cell.length_c   1.000
_cell.angle_alpha   90.00
_cell.angle_beta   90.00
_cell.angle_gamma   90.00
#
_symmetry.space_group_name_H-M   'P 1'
#
loop_
_entity.id
_entity.type
_entity.pdbx_description
1 polymer ?
#
loop_
_entity_poly.entity_id
_entity_poly.type
_entity_poly.pdbx_seq_one_letter_code
_entity_poly.pdbx_strand_id
1 'polypeptide(L)' 'VTMAEREDAERAVKDANPIIDGRKANVNLAYLGAKPRNNTQNGIELPGSEMDISI' A
#
# COMPACT_ATOMS: atom_id res chain seq x y z
N VAL A 1 5.18 -8.18 -1.58
CA VAL A 1 6.49 -8.71 -1.15
C VAL A 1 6.83 -8.10 0.20
N THR A 2 7.39 -8.89 1.11
CA THR A 2 7.94 -8.41 2.39
C THR A 2 9.41 -8.82 2.42
N MET A 3 10.31 -7.84 2.47
CA MET A 3 11.76 -8.11 2.57
C MET A 3 12.12 -8.35 4.05
N ALA A 4 13.12 -9.19 4.30
CA ALA A 4 13.59 -9.49 5.66
C ALA A 4 14.35 -8.31 6.27
N GLU A 5 15.20 -7.67 5.47
CA GLU A 5 16.05 -6.56 5.90
C GLU A 5 15.66 -5.25 5.19
N ARG A 6 15.99 -4.14 5.83
CA ARG A 6 15.76 -2.81 5.27
C ARG A 6 16.59 -2.57 4.01
N GLU A 7 17.85 -2.98 4.01
CA GLU A 7 18.75 -2.77 2.87
C GLU A 7 18.23 -3.45 1.60
N ASP A 8 17.63 -4.63 1.75
CA ASP A 8 17.04 -5.36 0.63
C ASP A 8 15.84 -4.61 0.05
N ALA A 9 15.00 -4.02 0.90
CA ALA A 9 13.91 -3.16 0.46
C ALA A 9 14.43 -1.91 -0.27
N GLU A 10 15.49 -1.29 0.23
CA GLU A 10 16.13 -0.12 -0.40
C GLU A 10 16.74 -0.46 -1.76
N ARG A 11 17.36 -1.64 -1.90
CA ARG A 11 17.88 -2.13 -3.19
C ARG A 11 16.75 -2.40 -4.17
N ALA A 12 15.66 -3.01 -3.72
CA ALA A 12 14.51 -3.35 -4.55
C ALA A 12 13.79 -2.11 -5.13
N VAL A 13 13.81 -0.98 -4.42
CA VAL A 13 13.17 0.28 -4.89
C VAL A 13 14.10 1.17 -5.73
N LYS A 14 15.38 0.82 -5.92
CA LYS A 14 16.31 1.61 -6.75
C LYS A 14 15.89 1.64 -8.22
N ASP A 15 15.50 0.49 -8.75
CA ASP A 15 14.79 0.43 -10.03
C ASP A 15 13.29 0.43 -9.73
N ALA A 16 12.66 1.59 -9.88
CA ALA A 16 11.22 1.73 -9.64
C ALA A 16 10.37 1.00 -10.67
N ASN A 17 10.93 0.61 -11.82
CA ASN A 17 10.19 -0.06 -12.88
C ASN A 17 10.91 -1.27 -13.49
N PRO A 18 11.18 -2.32 -12.69
CA PRO A 18 11.87 -3.49 -13.18
C PRO A 18 10.97 -4.28 -14.14
N ILE A 19 11.60 -5.06 -15.02
CA ILE A 19 10.88 -6.03 -15.86
C ILE A 19 10.66 -7.31 -15.05
N ILE A 20 9.40 -7.65 -14.77
CA ILE A 20 9.00 -8.89 -14.11
C ILE A 20 8.19 -9.69 -15.13
N ASP A 21 8.59 -10.93 -15.41
CA ASP A 21 7.95 -11.82 -16.39
C ASP A 21 7.77 -11.19 -17.79
N GLY A 22 8.73 -10.37 -18.22
CA GLY A 22 8.70 -9.69 -19.53
C GLY A 22 7.80 -8.46 -19.59
N ARG A 23 7.22 -8.01 -18.47
CA ARG A 23 6.40 -6.78 -18.39
C ARG A 23 7.02 -5.78 -17.43
N LYS A 24 6.88 -4.49 -17.76
CA LYS A 24 7.30 -3.40 -16.87
C LYS A 24 6.38 -3.36 -15.64
N ALA A 25 6.94 -3.65 -14.48
CA ALA A 25 6.25 -3.54 -13.20
C ALA A 25 6.47 -2.14 -12.60
N ASN A 26 5.76 -1.83 -11.51
CA ASN A 26 6.01 -0.66 -10.68
C ASN A 26 6.25 -1.13 -9.24
N VAL A 27 7.35 -0.67 -8.66
CA VAL A 27 7.75 -1.07 -7.31
C VAL A 27 7.83 0.17 -6.44
N ASN A 28 7.15 0.13 -5.30
CA ASN A 28 7.09 1.20 -4.31
C ASN A 28 6.98 0.61 -2.90
N LEU A 29 7.30 1.41 -1.89
CA LEU A 29 7.04 1.03 -0.50
C LEU A 29 5.53 1.01 -0.26
N ALA A 30 5.03 -0.05 0.36
CA ALA A 30 3.60 -0.29 0.51
C ALA A 30 2.86 0.86 1.20
N TYR A 31 3.51 1.58 2.13
CA TYR A 31 2.88 2.70 2.83
C TYR A 31 2.49 3.87 1.92
N LEU A 32 3.15 4.04 0.75
CA LEU A 32 2.87 5.14 -0.18
C LEU A 32 1.51 4.97 -0.88
N GLY A 33 1.07 3.73 -1.08
CA GLY A 33 -0.22 3.40 -1.72
C GLY A 33 -1.20 2.72 -0.78
N ALA A 34 -0.82 2.49 0.49
CA ALA A 34 -1.67 1.81 1.45
C ALA A 34 -2.87 2.69 1.78
N LYS A 35 -4.08 2.21 1.44
CA LYS A 35 -5.29 2.77 2.02
C LYS A 35 -5.19 2.65 3.54
N PRO A 36 -5.54 3.69 4.31
CA PRO A 36 -5.56 3.59 5.76
C PRO A 36 -6.53 2.47 6.13
N ARG A 37 -6.00 1.38 6.69
CA ARG A 37 -6.84 0.40 7.38
C ARG A 37 -7.32 1.10 8.63
N ASN A 38 -8.59 1.40 8.67
CA ASN A 38 -9.37 1.96 9.77
C ASN A 38 -9.23 1.05 11.01
N ASN A 39 -8.06 1.13 11.65
CA ASN A 39 -7.77 0.61 12.97
C ASN A 39 -6.96 1.64 13.79
N THR A 40 -7.04 2.92 13.42
CA THR A 40 -6.77 4.00 14.35
C THR A 40 -7.97 4.08 15.29
N GLN A 41 -7.98 3.22 16.32
CA GLN A 41 -8.72 3.48 17.55
C GLN A 41 -8.06 4.68 18.24
N ASN A 42 -8.30 5.88 17.72
CA ASN A 42 -8.14 7.16 18.40
C ASN A 42 -9.13 8.09 17.71
N GLY A 43 -10.30 8.22 18.34
CA GLY A 43 -11.56 8.60 17.70
C GLY A 43 -11.61 10.01 17.14
N ILE A 44 -12.18 10.13 15.95
CA ILE A 44 -13.35 10.96 15.60
C ILE A 44 -13.85 10.42 14.25
N GLU A 45 -15.00 9.73 14.24
CA GLU A 45 -15.68 9.30 13.02
C GLU A 45 -16.32 10.53 12.37
N LEU A 46 -15.88 10.88 11.16
CA LEU A 46 -16.52 11.91 10.35
C LEU A 46 -17.87 11.36 9.82
N PRO A 47 -19.00 12.03 10.03
CA PRO A 47 -20.30 11.55 9.58
C PRO A 47 -20.38 11.72 8.05
N GLY A 48 -20.28 10.62 7.31
CA GLY A 48 -20.42 10.68 5.87
C GLY A 48 -20.12 9.43 5.04
N SER A 49 -19.77 8.28 5.64
CA SER A 49 -19.62 7.06 4.84
C SER A 49 -20.99 6.46 4.52
N GLU A 50 -21.53 6.91 3.38
CA GLU A 50 -22.48 6.25 2.50
C GLU A 50 -23.34 5.13 3.10
N MET A 51 -24.62 5.47 3.26
CA MET A 51 -25.72 4.52 3.31
C MET A 51 -25.76 3.72 2.01
N ASP A 52 -25.23 2.49 2.02
CA ASP A 52 -25.59 1.49 1.02
C ASP A 52 -26.16 0.26 1.74
N ILE A 53 -27.39 0.43 2.21
CA ILE A 53 -28.29 -0.68 2.57
C ILE A 53 -29.16 -0.95 1.35
N SER A 54 -28.72 -1.90 0.51
CA SER A 54 -29.62 -2.60 -0.39
C SER A 54 -29.79 -4.04 0.14
N ILE A 55 -31.03 -4.32 0.57
CA ILE A 55 -31.57 -5.62 0.98
C ILE A 55 -31.42 -6.67 -0.13
#